data_AF-A0A1G1XAU3-F1
#
_entry.id   AF-A0A1G1XAU3-F1
#
_cell.length_a   1.000
_cell.length_b   1.000
_cell.length_c   1.000
_cell.angle_alpha   90.00
_cell.angle_beta   90.00
_cell.angle_gamma   90.00
#
_symmetry.space_group_name_H-M   'P 1'
#
loop_
_entity.id
_entity.type
_entity.pdbx_description
1 polymer ?
#
loop_
_entity_poly.entity_id
_entity_poly.type
_entity_poly.pdbx_seq_one_letter_code
_entity_poly.pdbx_strand_id
1 'polypeptide(L)'
;MFYHEILMNQKAGQKAKQYLIDRGVSEDTMKLFFIGYAPHTWGLAQAWLMKKGFTLQEMIAAGLVGKRDGGKPFDRFRGRIMFPVDDLQGRTVAFGGRIVPWHETGNEGKYVNSPETALYEKRRVMYNLSRAKKVLRKLPCIVVEGYMDVVMMVQAGVENVVATSGTAMTEDHVALMKRFTHSMISAFDGDAAGWKATIAATQAALVSGMHVATVTLPDGVDPADIAKDHPQDVVSLFAATRPLMEVLVERLGVGTPQQREQALAALAPLLRLVKNPIEQGAMIEQAAQLLKVSEMKIADLVAQADVAPAAPVVSPEAELPAGLPEVPELKLEQRLLGMLLYAPSTRSELFEGIAPEYFLDPMCQEVYKELQRSHRKDQHFHERASSEILLAIDERYRSFLIGVEARAQELNATSNASLEDEARFLMRSLQKRFLRERLTSLQEDVSPDALARFQGLAQELAAIE
;
A
#
# COMPACT_ATOMS: atom_id res chain seq x y z
N MET A 1 -18.66 16.23 -2.48
CA MET A 1 -19.75 16.76 -1.60
C MET A 1 -20.45 15.67 -0.80
N PHE A 2 -21.11 14.68 -1.42
CA PHE A 2 -21.88 13.65 -0.70
C PHE A 2 -21.11 12.96 0.45
N TYR A 3 -19.92 12.42 0.20
CA TYR A 3 -19.12 11.78 1.25
C TYR A 3 -18.63 12.76 2.32
N HIS A 4 -18.32 14.01 1.96
CA HIS A 4 -17.92 15.04 2.91
C HIS A 4 -19.06 15.40 3.87
N GLU A 5 -20.27 15.55 3.33
CA GLU A 5 -21.48 15.77 4.13
C GLU A 5 -21.72 14.65 5.14
N ILE A 6 -21.52 13.39 4.72
CA ILE A 6 -21.60 12.23 5.62
C ILE A 6 -20.60 12.34 6.75
N LEU A 7 -19.33 12.64 6.45
CA LEU A 7 -18.28 12.75 7.46
C LEU A 7 -18.58 13.87 8.47
N MET A 8 -18.96 15.05 7.97
CA MET A 8 -19.04 16.26 8.78
C MET A 8 -20.31 16.32 9.62
N ASN A 9 -21.46 15.90 9.05
CA ASN A 9 -22.77 16.25 9.58
C ASN A 9 -23.69 15.06 9.87
N GLN A 10 -23.34 13.84 9.43
CA GLN A 10 -24.20 12.67 9.63
C GLN A 10 -23.72 11.77 10.77
N LYS A 11 -24.66 11.14 11.48
CA LYS A 11 -24.34 10.20 12.57
C LYS A 11 -23.41 9.08 12.11
N ALA A 12 -23.58 8.60 10.88
CA ALA A 12 -22.74 7.56 10.29
C ALA A 12 -21.26 7.98 10.15
N GLY A 13 -20.97 9.28 10.02
CA GLY A 13 -19.62 9.81 9.91
C GLY A 13 -18.92 10.10 11.24
N GLN A 14 -19.63 10.15 12.37
CA GLN A 14 -19.07 10.60 13.65
C GLN A 14 -17.84 9.79 14.09
N LYS A 15 -17.90 8.45 14.00
CA LYS A 15 -16.76 7.59 14.36
C LYS A 15 -15.57 7.79 13.42
N ALA A 16 -15.83 7.97 12.13
CA ALA A 16 -14.82 8.24 11.11
C ALA A 16 -14.16 9.62 11.29
N LYS A 17 -14.96 10.63 11.66
CA LYS A 17 -14.49 11.98 12.00
C LYS A 17 -13.61 11.97 13.24
N GLN A 18 -14.07 11.31 14.32
CA GLN A 18 -13.26 11.16 15.54
C GLN A 18 -11.94 10.47 15.24
N TYR A 19 -11.98 9.40 14.45
CA TYR A 19 -10.77 8.70 14.03
C TYR A 19 -9.74 9.60 13.30
N LEU A 20 -10.21 10.52 12.44
CA LEU A 20 -9.34 11.49 11.79
C LEU A 20 -8.77 12.51 12.78
N ILE A 21 -9.58 12.97 13.75
CA ILE A 21 -9.13 13.85 14.83
C ILE A 21 -8.06 13.17 15.70
N ASP A 22 -8.24 11.90 16.05
CA ASP A 22 -7.26 11.10 16.82
C ASP A 22 -5.94 10.90 16.03
N ARG A 23 -6.03 10.94 14.70
CA ARG A 23 -4.88 10.99 13.79
C ARG A 23 -4.31 12.38 13.56
N GLY A 24 -4.81 13.40 14.26
CA GLY A 24 -4.31 14.77 14.20
C GLY A 24 -4.90 15.61 13.06
N VAL A 25 -5.83 15.09 12.25
CA VAL A 25 -6.45 15.88 11.17
C VAL A 25 -7.51 16.79 11.76
N SER A 26 -7.33 18.10 11.63
CA SER A 26 -8.28 19.11 12.08
C SER A 26 -9.53 19.15 11.19
N GLU A 27 -10.65 19.59 11.73
CA GLU A 27 -11.88 19.77 10.94
C GLU A 27 -11.70 20.77 9.78
N ASP A 28 -10.89 21.81 9.97
CA ASP A 28 -10.64 22.79 8.92
C ASP A 28 -9.81 22.18 7.78
N THR A 29 -8.87 21.30 8.11
CA THR A 29 -8.16 20.49 7.13
C THR A 29 -9.12 19.53 6.40
N MET A 30 -10.04 18.88 7.11
CA MET A 30 -11.05 18.02 6.48
C MET A 30 -11.92 18.81 5.49
N LYS A 31 -12.30 20.05 5.82
CA LYS A 31 -13.03 20.96 4.92
C LYS A 31 -12.17 21.39 3.73
N LEU A 32 -10.92 21.79 3.96
CA LEU A 32 -9.99 22.25 2.94
C LEU A 32 -9.77 21.21 1.83
N PHE A 33 -9.61 19.94 2.22
CA PHE A 33 -9.41 18.82 1.32
C PHE A 33 -10.71 18.11 0.91
N PHE A 34 -11.87 18.57 1.37
CA PHE A 34 -13.17 17.90 1.17
C PHE A 34 -13.14 16.40 1.54
N ILE A 35 -12.40 16.05 2.59
CA ILE A 35 -12.29 14.66 3.07
C ILE A 35 -13.70 14.17 3.44
N GLY A 36 -14.03 12.96 3.01
CA GLY A 36 -15.35 12.37 3.24
C GLY A 36 -15.31 11.01 3.92
N TYR A 37 -16.48 10.44 4.11
CA TYR A 37 -16.65 9.06 4.58
C TYR A 37 -17.65 8.34 3.68
N ALA A 38 -17.25 7.17 3.19
CA ALA A 38 -18.11 6.20 2.55
C ALA A 38 -18.52 5.16 3.59
N PRO A 39 -19.79 5.15 4.06
CA PRO A 39 -20.26 4.16 5.03
C PRO A 39 -20.06 2.72 4.57
N HIS A 40 -19.93 1.80 5.52
CA HIS A 40 -19.82 0.37 5.24
C HIS A 40 -21.20 -0.24 4.93
N THR A 41 -21.79 0.21 3.83
CA THR A 41 -23.13 -0.18 3.37
C THR A 41 -23.12 -0.38 1.86
N TRP A 42 -23.88 -1.35 1.37
CA TRP A 42 -24.01 -1.58 -0.07
C TRP A 42 -25.03 -0.62 -0.70
N GLY A 43 -24.71 -0.10 -1.89
CA GLY A 43 -25.67 0.59 -2.76
C GLY A 43 -26.05 2.02 -2.34
N LEU A 44 -25.41 2.58 -1.31
CA LEU A 44 -25.71 3.92 -0.81
C LEU A 44 -25.33 5.00 -1.84
N ALA A 45 -24.13 4.91 -2.41
CA ALA A 45 -23.66 5.83 -3.43
C ALA A 45 -24.47 5.67 -4.74
N GLN A 46 -24.74 4.42 -5.13
CA GLN A 46 -25.62 4.11 -6.27
C GLN A 46 -27.01 4.75 -6.12
N ALA A 47 -27.68 4.53 -4.99
CA ALA A 47 -29.01 5.07 -4.74
C ALA A 47 -29.02 6.61 -4.78
N TRP A 48 -28.00 7.24 -4.20
CA TRP A 48 -27.86 8.69 -4.22
C TRP A 48 -27.63 9.23 -5.65
N LEU A 49 -26.75 8.62 -6.43
CA LEU A 49 -26.44 9.03 -7.80
C LEU A 49 -27.63 8.79 -8.76
N MET A 50 -28.36 7.67 -8.60
CA MET A 50 -29.58 7.40 -9.37
C MET A 50 -30.64 8.48 -9.12
N LYS A 51 -30.82 8.89 -7.86
CA LYS A 51 -31.73 10.00 -7.51
C LYS A 51 -31.29 11.34 -8.12
N LYS A 52 -30.00 11.49 -8.44
CA LYS A 52 -29.45 12.66 -9.15
C LYS A 52 -29.55 12.56 -10.66
N GLY A 53 -30.09 11.47 -11.20
CA GLY A 53 -30.32 11.27 -12.63
C GLY A 53 -29.18 10.59 -13.37
N PHE A 54 -28.14 10.12 -12.67
CA PHE A 54 -27.05 9.38 -13.29
C PHE A 54 -27.43 7.93 -13.54
N THR A 55 -27.02 7.41 -14.69
CA THR A 55 -27.18 6.01 -15.07
C THR A 55 -26.12 5.12 -14.42
N LEU A 56 -26.42 3.85 -14.24
CA LEU A 56 -25.45 2.88 -13.72
C LEU A 56 -24.18 2.79 -14.60
N GLN A 57 -24.32 2.96 -15.91
CA GLN A 57 -23.19 2.94 -16.84
C GLN A 57 -22.22 4.11 -16.60
N GLU A 58 -22.74 5.32 -16.38
CA GLU A 58 -21.91 6.49 -16.04
C GLU A 58 -21.18 6.28 -14.71
N MET A 59 -21.84 5.69 -13.70
CA MET A 59 -21.21 5.42 -12.40
C MET A 59 -20.06 4.42 -12.50
N ILE A 60 -20.20 3.40 -13.35
CA ILE A 60 -19.15 2.42 -13.62
C ILE A 60 -18.01 3.07 -14.41
N ALA A 61 -18.34 3.84 -15.45
CA ALA A 61 -17.35 4.55 -16.27
C ALA A 61 -16.53 5.56 -15.47
N ALA A 62 -17.14 6.19 -14.45
CA ALA A 62 -16.48 7.08 -13.50
C ALA A 62 -15.74 6.32 -12.36
N GLY A 63 -15.76 4.99 -12.35
CA GLY A 63 -15.04 4.17 -11.37
C GLY A 63 -15.67 4.12 -9.97
N LEU A 64 -16.83 4.75 -9.75
CA LEU A 64 -17.51 4.80 -8.45
C LEU A 64 -18.24 3.48 -8.10
N VAL A 65 -18.62 2.73 -9.13
CA VAL A 65 -19.34 1.46 -9.02
C VAL A 65 -18.54 0.35 -9.71
N GLY A 66 -18.36 -0.78 -9.02
CA GLY A 66 -17.77 -2.00 -9.56
C GLY A 66 -18.84 -3.01 -9.99
N LYS A 67 -18.42 -4.06 -10.70
CA LYS A 67 -19.23 -5.23 -11.04
C LYS A 67 -18.56 -6.48 -10.48
N ARG A 68 -19.33 -7.34 -9.81
CA ARG A 68 -18.88 -8.69 -9.42
C ARG A 68 -19.12 -9.69 -10.55
N ASP A 69 -18.57 -10.89 -10.39
CA ASP A 69 -18.95 -12.05 -11.19
C ASP A 69 -20.46 -12.27 -11.09
N GLY A 70 -21.13 -12.38 -12.24
CA GLY A 70 -22.60 -12.37 -12.35
C GLY A 70 -23.23 -10.98 -12.58
N GLY A 71 -22.42 -9.92 -12.69
CA GLY A 71 -22.87 -8.60 -13.16
C GLY A 71 -23.56 -7.71 -12.12
N LYS A 72 -23.69 -8.17 -10.88
CA LYS A 72 -24.31 -7.37 -9.79
C LYS A 72 -23.44 -6.13 -9.49
N PRO A 73 -23.98 -4.91 -9.58
CA PRO A 73 -23.23 -3.69 -9.31
C PRO A 73 -23.02 -3.48 -7.82
N PHE A 74 -21.93 -2.82 -7.46
CA PHE A 74 -21.63 -2.49 -6.07
C PHE A 74 -20.84 -1.19 -5.91
N ASP A 75 -21.03 -0.50 -4.79
CA ASP A 75 -20.28 0.72 -4.46
C ASP A 75 -18.81 0.35 -4.27
N ARG A 76 -17.88 0.90 -5.06
CA ARG A 76 -16.46 0.56 -4.96
C ARG A 76 -15.89 0.90 -3.59
N PHE A 77 -16.29 2.05 -3.04
CA PHE A 77 -15.83 2.56 -1.77
C PHE A 77 -16.85 2.29 -0.67
N ARG A 78 -16.44 1.55 0.37
CA ARG A 78 -17.27 1.19 1.53
C ARG A 78 -16.42 1.10 2.78
N GLY A 79 -16.91 1.65 3.89
CA GLY A 79 -16.19 1.72 5.16
C GLY A 79 -14.90 2.54 5.08
N ARG A 80 -14.81 3.52 4.19
CA ARG A 80 -13.55 4.20 3.86
C ARG A 80 -13.61 5.70 4.10
N ILE A 81 -12.52 6.26 4.64
CA ILE A 81 -12.24 7.69 4.55
C ILE A 81 -11.93 8.01 3.09
N MET A 82 -12.56 9.05 2.55
CA MET A 82 -12.52 9.40 1.14
C MET A 82 -11.66 10.65 0.93
N PHE A 83 -10.68 10.54 0.04
CA PHE A 83 -9.79 11.62 -0.40
C PHE A 83 -10.13 11.95 -1.85
N PRO A 84 -10.79 13.09 -2.15
CA PRO A 84 -11.06 13.52 -3.51
C PRO A 84 -9.76 13.82 -4.27
N VAL A 85 -9.58 13.23 -5.44
CA VAL A 85 -8.42 13.46 -6.30
C VAL A 85 -8.82 14.42 -7.42
N ASP A 86 -8.15 15.57 -7.47
CA ASP A 86 -8.49 16.64 -8.39
C ASP A 86 -7.51 16.72 -9.57
N ASP A 87 -8.02 17.07 -10.75
CA ASP A 87 -7.19 17.45 -11.88
C ASP A 87 -6.53 18.84 -11.67
N LEU A 88 -5.70 19.27 -12.61
CA LEU A 88 -5.04 20.59 -12.54
C LEU A 88 -6.01 21.78 -12.45
N GLN A 89 -7.24 21.64 -12.94
CA GLN A 89 -8.27 22.68 -12.87
C GLN A 89 -8.99 22.68 -11.51
N GLY A 90 -8.74 21.69 -10.65
CA GLY A 90 -9.39 21.54 -9.35
C GLY A 90 -10.73 20.80 -9.44
N ARG A 91 -10.98 20.07 -10.53
CA ARG A 91 -12.18 19.23 -10.68
C ARG A 91 -11.86 17.85 -10.14
N THR A 92 -12.70 17.32 -9.26
CA THR A 92 -12.54 15.94 -8.76
C THR A 92 -12.77 14.95 -9.88
N VAL A 93 -11.73 14.18 -10.21
CA VAL A 93 -11.72 13.17 -11.28
C VAL A 93 -11.65 11.73 -10.75
N ALA A 94 -11.25 11.56 -9.49
CA ALA A 94 -11.15 10.27 -8.83
C ALA A 94 -11.26 10.41 -7.31
N PHE A 95 -11.23 9.28 -6.62
CA PHE A 95 -11.13 9.16 -5.18
C PHE A 95 -10.07 8.14 -4.77
N GLY A 96 -9.34 8.47 -3.71
CA GLY A 96 -8.65 7.52 -2.85
C GLY A 96 -9.51 7.18 -1.63
N GLY A 97 -9.45 5.94 -1.15
CA GLY A 97 -10.28 5.45 -0.06
C GLY A 97 -9.48 4.63 0.94
N ARG A 98 -9.36 5.11 2.18
CA ARG A 98 -8.67 4.41 3.26
C ARG A 98 -9.65 3.64 4.15
N ILE A 99 -9.46 2.33 4.32
CA ILE A 99 -10.32 1.54 5.20
C ILE A 99 -10.17 2.03 6.64
N VAL A 100 -11.28 2.14 7.37
CA VAL A 100 -11.24 2.43 8.80
C VAL A 100 -10.95 1.15 9.59
N PRO A 101 -10.21 1.21 10.72
CA PRO A 101 -9.74 0.02 11.41
C PRO A 101 -10.84 -0.95 11.85
N TRP A 102 -12.04 -0.45 12.18
CA TRP A 102 -13.17 -1.28 12.59
C TRP A 102 -13.93 -1.95 11.44
N HIS A 103 -13.50 -1.72 10.19
CA HIS A 103 -14.01 -2.40 8.99
C HIS A 103 -12.93 -3.18 8.25
N GLU A 104 -11.69 -3.17 8.74
CA GLU A 104 -10.59 -3.93 8.16
C GLU A 104 -10.73 -5.41 8.52
N THR A 105 -10.70 -6.29 7.52
CA THR A 105 -10.72 -7.75 7.75
C THR A 105 -9.40 -8.43 7.38
N GLY A 106 -8.40 -7.65 6.93
CA GLY A 106 -7.11 -8.15 6.44
C GLY A 106 -7.14 -8.73 5.02
N ASN A 107 -8.28 -8.66 4.31
CA ASN A 107 -8.37 -9.10 2.91
C ASN A 107 -8.45 -7.92 1.93
N GLU A 108 -8.69 -6.71 2.45
CA GLU A 108 -8.81 -5.50 1.66
C GLU A 108 -7.55 -4.65 1.77
N GLY A 109 -7.14 -4.03 0.66
CA GLY A 109 -6.07 -3.02 0.70
C GLY A 109 -6.42 -1.87 1.65
N LYS A 110 -5.43 -1.50 2.50
CA LYS A 110 -5.50 -0.36 3.42
C LYS A 110 -5.96 0.91 2.70
N TYR A 111 -5.43 1.15 1.50
CA TYR A 111 -5.91 2.15 0.55
C TYR A 111 -6.43 1.48 -0.72
N VAL A 112 -7.49 2.05 -1.30
CA VAL A 112 -8.02 1.68 -2.61
C VAL A 112 -8.21 2.97 -3.39
N ASN A 113 -7.68 3.00 -4.60
CA ASN A 113 -7.86 4.11 -5.53
C ASN A 113 -9.00 3.82 -6.51
N SER A 114 -9.48 4.87 -7.16
CA SER A 114 -10.31 4.72 -8.35
C SER A 114 -9.51 3.97 -9.43
N PRO A 115 -10.18 3.13 -10.25
CA PRO A 115 -9.54 2.52 -11.40
C PRO A 115 -9.17 3.58 -12.44
N GLU A 116 -8.42 3.19 -13.46
CA GLU A 116 -8.25 4.00 -14.67
C GLU A 116 -9.62 4.33 -15.28
N THR A 117 -9.81 5.58 -15.66
CA THR A 117 -11.04 6.06 -16.33
C THR A 117 -10.68 7.09 -17.38
N ALA A 118 -11.65 7.48 -18.22
CA ALA A 118 -11.47 8.59 -19.16
C ALA A 118 -11.15 9.94 -18.47
N LEU A 119 -11.40 10.06 -17.15
CA LEU A 119 -11.15 11.27 -16.37
C LEU A 119 -9.87 11.18 -15.53
N TYR A 120 -9.39 9.98 -15.23
CA TYR A 120 -8.33 9.73 -14.27
C TYR A 120 -7.36 8.67 -14.79
N GLU A 121 -6.13 9.12 -15.08
CA GLU A 121 -4.99 8.26 -15.33
C GLU A 121 -4.01 8.36 -14.16
N LYS A 122 -3.78 7.27 -13.40
CA LYS A 122 -2.92 7.29 -12.20
C LYS A 122 -1.52 7.82 -12.52
N ARG A 123 -1.00 7.48 -13.71
CA ARG A 123 0.33 7.88 -14.18
C ARG A 123 0.48 9.38 -14.49
N ARG A 124 -0.59 10.16 -14.46
CA ARG A 124 -0.60 11.59 -14.84
C ARG A 124 -1.09 12.52 -13.75
N VAL A 125 -1.75 12.01 -12.71
CA VAL A 125 -2.43 12.83 -11.71
C VAL A 125 -1.70 12.72 -10.39
N MET A 126 -1.26 13.87 -9.88
CA MET A 126 -0.65 13.97 -8.55
C MET A 126 -1.63 14.63 -7.57
N TYR A 127 -1.86 13.98 -6.43
CA TYR A 127 -2.72 14.52 -5.38
C TYR A 127 -2.18 15.87 -4.88
N ASN A 128 -3.09 16.81 -4.62
CA ASN A 128 -2.82 18.18 -4.17
C ASN A 128 -2.08 19.12 -5.16
N LEU A 129 -1.66 18.65 -6.34
CA LEU A 129 -0.98 19.50 -7.31
C LEU A 129 -1.82 20.72 -7.75
N SER A 130 -3.14 20.56 -7.86
CA SER A 130 -4.06 21.63 -8.24
C SER A 130 -4.06 22.82 -7.27
N ARG A 131 -3.88 22.53 -5.96
CA ARG A 131 -3.76 23.51 -4.88
C ARG A 131 -2.31 24.05 -4.79
N ALA A 132 -1.32 23.17 -4.83
CA ALA A 132 0.10 23.49 -4.67
C ALA A 132 0.69 24.31 -5.84
N LYS A 133 0.16 24.18 -7.07
CA LYS A 133 0.74 24.76 -8.30
C LYS A 133 1.11 26.24 -8.24
N LYS A 134 0.42 27.04 -7.41
CA LYS A 134 0.75 28.47 -7.24
C LYS A 134 2.04 28.65 -6.45
N VAL A 135 2.18 27.92 -5.34
CA VAL A 135 3.35 27.96 -4.45
C VAL A 135 4.57 27.33 -5.13
N LEU A 136 4.37 26.26 -5.90
CA LEU A 136 5.43 25.60 -6.66
C LEU A 136 6.18 26.53 -7.63
N ARG A 137 5.59 27.64 -8.08
CA ARG A 137 6.33 28.62 -8.91
C ARG A 137 7.49 29.31 -8.19
N LYS A 138 7.52 29.23 -6.86
CA LYS A 138 8.51 29.90 -6.01
C LYS A 138 9.32 28.92 -5.17
N LEU A 139 8.80 27.71 -4.96
CA LEU A 139 9.38 26.70 -4.07
C LEU A 139 9.62 25.38 -4.83
N PRO A 140 10.56 24.54 -4.36
CA PRO A 140 10.67 23.17 -4.83
C PRO A 140 9.39 22.39 -4.56
N CYS A 141 9.10 21.37 -5.36
CA CYS A 141 7.99 20.46 -5.12
C CYS A 141 8.42 19.33 -4.20
N ILE A 142 7.76 19.19 -3.05
CA ILE A 142 7.96 18.06 -2.15
C ILE A 142 7.06 16.92 -2.59
N VAL A 143 7.64 15.74 -2.82
CA VAL A 143 6.92 14.53 -3.24
C VAL A 143 6.95 13.52 -2.10
N VAL A 144 5.76 13.09 -1.69
CA VAL A 144 5.51 12.09 -0.63
C VAL A 144 4.66 10.92 -1.18
N GLU A 145 4.48 9.86 -0.39
CA GLU A 145 3.78 8.65 -0.86
C GLU A 145 2.26 8.82 -0.90
N GLY A 146 1.69 9.29 0.21
CA GLY A 146 0.29 9.10 0.52
C GLY A 146 -0.53 10.39 0.62
N TYR A 147 -1.86 10.19 0.64
CA TYR A 147 -2.83 11.26 0.87
C TYR A 147 -2.67 11.90 2.26
N MET A 148 -2.40 11.07 3.28
CA MET A 148 -2.30 11.53 4.66
C MET A 148 -1.08 12.43 4.88
N ASP A 149 0.06 12.09 4.27
CA ASP A 149 1.28 12.91 4.33
C ASP A 149 1.01 14.32 3.83
N VAL A 150 0.42 14.43 2.64
CA VAL A 150 0.01 15.71 2.05
C VAL A 150 -0.94 16.47 2.97
N VAL A 151 -1.98 15.80 3.48
CA VAL A 151 -3.00 16.42 4.33
C VAL A 151 -2.38 16.99 5.61
N MET A 152 -1.54 16.20 6.27
CA MET A 152 -0.90 16.57 7.53
C MET A 152 0.19 17.63 7.32
N MET A 153 0.97 17.53 6.25
CA MET A 153 2.00 18.54 5.93
C MET A 153 1.41 19.88 5.55
N VAL A 154 0.32 19.92 4.76
CA VAL A 154 -0.39 21.17 4.46
C VAL A 154 -0.98 21.76 5.73
N GLN A 155 -1.53 20.93 6.63
CA GLN A 155 -1.99 21.39 7.93
C GLN A 155 -0.85 21.99 8.78
N ALA A 156 0.36 21.46 8.68
CA ALA A 156 1.57 21.99 9.33
C ALA A 156 2.17 23.21 8.61
N GLY A 157 1.53 23.71 7.53
CA GLY A 157 1.95 24.91 6.81
C GLY A 157 2.87 24.67 5.61
N VAL A 158 3.11 23.42 5.22
CA VAL A 158 3.91 23.07 4.04
C VAL A 158 2.99 22.85 2.83
N GLU A 159 2.79 23.91 2.04
CA GLU A 159 1.83 23.92 0.93
C GLU A 159 2.39 23.39 -0.40
N ASN A 160 3.71 23.28 -0.54
CA ASN A 160 4.42 22.84 -1.74
C ASN A 160 4.57 21.30 -1.83
N VAL A 161 3.63 20.55 -1.28
CA VAL A 161 3.66 19.08 -1.20
C VAL A 161 2.62 18.43 -2.12
N VAL A 162 3.01 17.34 -2.77
CA VAL A 162 2.15 16.50 -3.62
C VAL A 162 2.44 15.02 -3.39
N ALA A 163 1.49 14.15 -3.75
CA ALA A 163 1.70 12.70 -3.68
C ALA A 163 1.35 12.02 -5.00
N THR A 164 2.04 10.91 -5.31
CA THR A 164 1.65 10.01 -6.39
C THR A 164 0.49 9.10 -5.98
N SER A 165 0.33 8.84 -4.67
CA SER A 165 -0.85 8.23 -4.08
C SER A 165 -1.16 6.82 -4.60
N GLY A 166 -0.22 5.89 -4.41
CA GLY A 166 -0.41 4.47 -4.75
C GLY A 166 0.00 4.11 -6.18
N THR A 167 0.93 4.88 -6.77
CA THR A 167 1.65 4.51 -7.99
C THR A 167 3.08 5.04 -7.92
N ALA A 168 4.01 4.37 -8.61
CA ALA A 168 5.35 4.90 -8.76
C ALA A 168 5.32 6.23 -9.53
N MET A 169 6.30 7.09 -9.25
CA MET A 169 6.45 8.34 -9.99
C MET A 169 6.82 8.06 -11.45
N THR A 170 6.24 8.82 -12.37
CA THR A 170 6.38 8.62 -13.82
C THR A 170 6.96 9.87 -14.47
N GLU A 171 7.45 9.74 -15.70
CA GLU A 171 7.86 10.91 -16.50
C GLU A 171 6.69 11.87 -16.77
N ASP A 172 5.46 11.36 -16.91
CA ASP A 172 4.26 12.18 -17.08
C ASP A 172 3.99 13.05 -15.83
N HIS A 173 4.18 12.50 -14.61
CA HIS A 173 4.13 13.28 -13.37
C HIS A 173 5.18 14.38 -13.34
N VAL A 174 6.41 14.03 -13.70
CA VAL A 174 7.53 14.97 -13.73
C VAL A 174 7.27 16.09 -14.74
N ALA A 175 6.83 15.75 -15.96
CA ALA A 175 6.51 16.72 -17.00
C ALA A 175 5.41 17.69 -16.53
N LEU A 176 4.41 17.19 -15.79
CA LEU A 176 3.35 18.00 -15.23
C LEU A 176 3.87 18.97 -14.17
N MET A 177 4.69 18.48 -13.25
CA MET A 177 5.33 19.27 -12.19
C MET A 177 6.30 20.32 -12.74
N LYS A 178 7.06 19.99 -13.79
CA LYS A 178 7.99 20.88 -14.50
C LYS A 178 7.35 22.14 -15.08
N ARG A 179 6.03 22.15 -15.26
CA ARG A 179 5.28 23.36 -15.65
C ARG A 179 5.28 24.44 -14.56
N PHE A 180 5.61 24.08 -13.33
CA PHE A 180 5.58 24.96 -12.17
C PHE A 180 6.94 25.11 -11.50
N THR A 181 7.75 24.05 -11.43
CA THR A 181 9.08 24.10 -10.79
C THR A 181 10.08 23.16 -11.44
N HIS A 182 11.36 23.52 -11.38
CA HIS A 182 12.47 22.66 -11.85
C HIS A 182 13.14 21.88 -10.71
N SER A 183 12.69 22.08 -9.47
CA SER A 183 13.30 21.47 -8.28
C SER A 183 12.31 20.55 -7.58
N MET A 184 12.76 19.36 -7.23
CA MET A 184 12.02 18.33 -6.51
C MET A 184 12.76 17.99 -5.20
N ILE A 185 12.00 17.82 -4.13
CA ILE A 185 12.47 17.22 -2.89
C ILE A 185 11.70 15.92 -2.69
N SER A 186 12.38 14.78 -2.65
CA SER A 186 11.75 13.51 -2.26
C SER A 186 11.71 13.36 -0.75
N ALA A 187 10.55 13.01 -0.19
CA ALA A 187 10.38 12.66 1.22
C ALA A 187 9.42 11.48 1.35
N PHE A 188 9.97 10.31 1.05
CA PHE A 188 9.29 9.02 1.17
C PHE A 188 9.57 8.40 2.53
N ASP A 189 8.86 7.32 2.85
CA ASP A 189 8.91 6.69 4.16
C ASP A 189 10.33 6.18 4.44
N GLY A 190 10.74 6.17 5.71
CA GLY A 190 12.07 5.73 6.14
C GLY A 190 12.37 4.23 5.97
N ASP A 191 11.53 3.48 5.26
CA ASP A 191 11.64 2.03 5.11
C ASP A 191 12.24 1.59 3.76
N ALA A 192 12.34 0.27 3.55
CA ALA A 192 12.90 -0.28 2.31
C ALA A 192 12.02 -0.02 1.07
N ALA A 193 10.71 0.14 1.24
CA ALA A 193 9.79 0.46 0.16
C ALA A 193 9.89 1.94 -0.23
N GLY A 194 9.91 2.84 0.75
CA GLY A 194 10.14 4.27 0.55
C GLY A 194 11.50 4.57 -0.07
N TRP A 195 12.54 3.78 0.25
CA TRP A 195 13.82 3.87 -0.45
C TRP A 195 13.73 3.50 -1.94
N LYS A 196 13.03 2.41 -2.27
CA LYS A 196 12.80 2.05 -3.68
C LYS A 196 12.00 3.14 -4.41
N ALA A 197 11.00 3.73 -3.75
CA ALA A 197 10.24 4.86 -4.28
C ALA A 197 11.13 6.09 -4.51
N THR A 198 12.06 6.38 -3.59
CA THR A 198 13.06 7.44 -3.71
C THR A 198 13.92 7.28 -4.97
N ILE A 199 14.44 6.08 -5.21
CA ILE A 199 15.26 5.80 -6.40
C ILE A 199 14.43 5.94 -7.69
N ALA A 200 13.22 5.39 -7.72
CA ALA A 200 12.35 5.46 -8.90
C ALA A 200 11.94 6.91 -9.23
N ALA A 201 11.56 7.69 -8.22
CA ALA A 201 11.24 9.11 -8.38
C ALA A 201 12.44 9.92 -8.84
N THR A 202 13.62 9.62 -8.28
CA THR A 202 14.89 10.21 -8.69
C THR A 202 15.18 9.94 -10.17
N GLN A 203 15.05 8.68 -10.62
CA GLN A 203 15.25 8.32 -12.03
C GLN A 203 14.34 9.13 -12.96
N ALA A 204 13.03 9.15 -12.68
CA ALA A 204 12.07 9.89 -13.48
C ALA A 204 12.38 11.40 -13.53
N ALA A 205 12.80 11.97 -12.40
CA ALA A 205 13.15 13.38 -12.27
C ALA A 205 14.46 13.73 -13.02
N LEU A 206 15.50 12.90 -12.90
CA LEU A 206 16.79 13.09 -13.57
C LEU A 206 16.67 12.98 -15.10
N VAL A 207 15.94 11.98 -15.61
CA VAL A 207 15.66 11.82 -17.06
C VAL A 207 15.03 13.08 -17.66
N SER A 208 14.18 13.71 -16.86
CA SER A 208 13.47 14.93 -17.24
C SER A 208 14.28 16.20 -16.96
N GLY A 209 15.49 16.12 -16.40
CA GLY A 209 16.33 17.28 -16.08
C GLY A 209 15.74 18.16 -14.97
N MET A 210 15.29 17.55 -13.88
CA MET A 210 14.98 18.27 -12.64
C MET A 210 16.15 18.25 -11.66
N HIS A 211 16.26 19.30 -10.86
CA HIS A 211 17.14 19.31 -9.70
C HIS A 211 16.47 18.52 -8.57
N VAL A 212 17.14 17.47 -8.09
CA VAL A 212 16.60 16.57 -7.07
C VAL A 212 17.40 16.70 -5.78
N ALA A 213 16.68 16.93 -4.69
CA ALA A 213 17.19 16.80 -3.33
C ALA A 213 16.32 15.79 -2.55
N THR A 214 16.81 15.34 -1.41
CA THR A 214 16.11 14.33 -0.60
C THR A 214 16.10 14.73 0.86
N VAL A 215 14.99 14.43 1.53
CA VAL A 215 14.90 14.42 3.00
C VAL A 215 14.87 12.96 3.43
N THR A 216 15.77 12.59 4.34
CA THR A 216 15.80 11.26 4.95
C THR A 216 15.05 11.28 6.26
N LEU A 217 14.05 10.43 6.41
CA LEU A 217 13.31 10.25 7.65
C LEU A 217 13.91 9.10 8.47
N PRO A 218 13.75 9.10 9.81
CA PRO A 218 14.08 7.95 10.63
C PRO A 218 13.31 6.69 10.20
N ASP A 219 13.90 5.52 10.43
CA ASP A 219 13.29 4.24 10.09
C ASP A 219 11.89 4.10 10.74
N GLY A 220 10.89 3.75 9.94
CA GLY A 220 9.51 3.55 10.39
C GLY A 220 8.72 4.83 10.69
N VAL A 221 9.26 6.00 10.37
CA VAL A 221 8.59 7.31 10.51
C VAL A 221 8.16 7.82 9.13
N ASP A 222 6.90 8.24 9.01
CA ASP A 222 6.35 8.88 7.81
C ASP A 222 6.20 10.42 8.00
N PRO A 223 6.04 11.21 6.92
CA PRO A 223 5.85 12.66 7.05
C PRO A 223 4.59 13.05 7.84
N ALA A 224 3.54 12.22 7.81
CA ALA A 224 2.30 12.47 8.55
C ALA A 224 2.50 12.36 10.07
N ASP A 225 3.32 11.41 10.53
CA ASP A 225 3.67 11.19 11.93
C ASP A 225 4.48 12.38 12.47
N ILE A 226 5.46 12.88 11.71
CA ILE A 226 6.21 14.09 12.10
C ILE A 226 5.28 15.30 12.16
N ALA A 227 4.41 15.47 11.17
CA ALA A 227 3.46 16.58 11.16
C ALA A 227 2.42 16.51 12.28
N LYS A 228 2.15 15.31 12.80
CA LYS A 228 1.29 15.10 13.97
C LYS A 228 2.02 15.42 15.28
N ASP A 229 3.19 14.83 15.48
CA ASP A 229 3.87 14.84 16.79
C ASP A 229 4.76 16.07 16.96
N HIS A 230 5.28 16.62 15.87
CA HIS A 230 6.24 17.73 15.83
C HIS A 230 5.92 18.76 14.73
N PRO A 231 4.71 19.37 14.72
CA PRO A 231 4.26 20.24 13.62
C PRO A 231 5.17 21.46 13.37
N GLN A 232 5.79 22.01 14.42
CA GLN A 232 6.73 23.13 14.32
C GLN A 232 8.02 22.77 13.55
N ASP A 233 8.39 21.49 13.53
CA ASP A 233 9.65 21.02 12.97
C ASP A 233 9.53 20.63 11.50
N VAL A 234 8.30 20.49 10.98
CA VAL A 234 8.03 20.08 9.59
C VAL A 234 8.65 21.07 8.61
N VAL A 235 8.48 22.38 8.82
CA VAL A 235 9.03 23.40 7.91
C VAL A 235 10.57 23.34 7.89
N SER A 236 11.21 23.16 9.05
CA SER A 236 12.66 23.04 9.16
C SER A 236 13.20 21.74 8.57
N LEU A 237 12.45 20.64 8.67
CA LEU A 237 12.81 19.35 8.09
C LEU A 237 13.04 19.47 6.57
N PHE A 238 12.17 20.20 5.89
CA PHE A 238 12.29 20.45 4.45
C PHE A 238 13.24 21.59 4.07
N ALA A 239 13.76 22.33 5.06
CA ALA A 239 14.89 23.23 4.87
C ALA A 239 16.24 22.50 4.97
N ALA A 240 16.30 21.38 5.71
CA ALA A 240 17.47 20.54 5.90
C ALA A 240 17.62 19.45 4.82
N THR A 241 17.38 19.81 3.54
CA THR A 241 17.53 18.86 2.44
C THR A 241 18.97 18.41 2.28
N ARG A 242 19.18 17.13 2.01
CA ARG A 242 20.49 16.57 1.69
C ARG A 242 20.66 16.43 0.18
N PRO A 243 21.88 16.64 -0.37
CA PRO A 243 22.19 16.29 -1.75
C PRO A 243 21.91 14.81 -1.98
N LEU A 244 21.20 14.51 -3.08
CA LEU A 244 20.83 13.14 -3.44
C LEU A 244 22.03 12.19 -3.47
N MET A 245 23.16 12.62 -4.02
CA MET A 245 24.36 11.79 -4.14
C MET A 245 24.91 11.36 -2.78
N GLU A 246 24.86 12.24 -1.78
CA GLU A 246 25.28 11.94 -0.42
C GLU A 246 24.45 10.81 0.19
N VAL A 247 23.12 10.91 0.05
CA VAL A 247 22.17 9.92 0.56
C VAL A 247 22.34 8.57 -0.15
N LEU A 248 22.47 8.57 -1.48
CA LEU A 248 22.66 7.34 -2.27
C LEU A 248 23.95 6.63 -1.87
N VAL A 249 25.06 7.36 -1.76
CA VAL A 249 26.36 6.78 -1.40
C VAL A 249 26.37 6.25 0.03
N GLU A 250 25.76 6.96 0.98
CA GLU A 250 25.64 6.51 2.37
C GLU A 250 24.86 5.18 2.46
N ARG A 251 23.72 5.08 1.76
CA ARG A 251 22.90 3.85 1.75
C ARG A 251 23.58 2.67 1.08
N LEU A 252 24.36 2.90 0.02
CA LEU A 252 25.08 1.84 -0.71
C LEU A 252 26.33 1.35 0.05
N GLY A 253 26.87 2.18 0.94
CA GLY A 253 28.05 1.87 1.75
C GLY A 253 29.36 2.07 0.99
N VAL A 254 30.39 2.52 1.71
CA VAL A 254 31.69 2.92 1.11
C VAL A 254 32.93 2.48 1.90
N GLY A 255 32.73 1.62 2.90
CA GLY A 255 33.76 1.19 3.84
C GLY A 255 34.88 0.38 3.20
N THR A 256 34.56 -0.46 2.20
CA THR A 256 35.52 -1.34 1.51
C THR A 256 35.62 -1.03 0.01
N PRO A 257 36.71 -1.45 -0.67
CA PRO A 257 36.79 -1.36 -2.13
C PRO A 257 35.62 -2.05 -2.84
N GLN A 258 35.18 -3.21 -2.36
CA GLN A 258 34.04 -3.96 -2.89
C GLN A 258 32.73 -3.16 -2.79
N GLN A 259 32.48 -2.51 -1.64
CA GLN A 259 31.29 -1.68 -1.43
C GLN A 259 31.30 -0.45 -2.35
N ARG A 260 32.46 0.18 -2.55
CA ARG A 260 32.60 1.30 -3.49
C ARG A 260 32.33 0.87 -4.93
N GLU A 261 32.80 -0.32 -5.33
CA GLU A 261 32.52 -0.88 -6.65
C GLU A 261 31.02 -1.15 -6.84
N GLN A 262 30.35 -1.75 -5.85
CA GLN A 262 28.90 -1.95 -5.86
C GLN A 262 28.13 -0.63 -5.92
N ALA A 263 28.55 0.37 -5.15
CA ALA A 263 27.96 1.71 -5.17
C ALA A 263 28.10 2.36 -6.54
N LEU A 264 29.28 2.28 -7.16
CA LEU A 264 29.52 2.79 -8.52
C LEU A 264 28.67 2.06 -9.57
N ALA A 265 28.56 0.74 -9.48
CA ALA A 265 27.73 -0.04 -10.40
C ALA A 265 26.24 0.35 -10.31
N ALA A 266 25.75 0.72 -9.12
CA ALA A 266 24.39 1.21 -8.92
C ALA A 266 24.20 2.68 -9.35
N LEU A 267 25.20 3.53 -9.14
CA LEU A 267 25.13 4.97 -9.46
C LEU A 267 25.36 5.28 -10.94
N ALA A 268 26.22 4.52 -11.63
CA ALA A 268 26.59 4.81 -13.01
C ALA A 268 25.38 4.86 -13.97
N PRO A 269 24.40 3.93 -13.91
CA PRO A 269 23.18 4.03 -14.70
C PRO A 269 22.36 5.30 -14.40
N LEU A 270 22.26 5.71 -13.12
CA LEU A 270 21.53 6.91 -12.72
C LEU A 270 22.18 8.18 -13.26
N LEU A 271 23.51 8.28 -13.14
CA LEU A 271 24.29 9.40 -13.66
C LEU A 271 24.18 9.50 -15.19
N ARG A 272 24.11 8.37 -15.89
CA ARG A 272 23.95 8.34 -17.35
C ARG A 272 22.61 8.93 -17.82
N LEU A 273 21.57 8.92 -16.99
CA LEU A 273 20.26 9.52 -17.30
C LEU A 273 20.30 11.05 -17.32
N VAL A 274 21.30 11.67 -16.68
CA VAL A 274 21.43 13.13 -16.59
C VAL A 274 21.92 13.69 -17.92
N LYS A 275 21.01 14.31 -18.68
CA LYS A 275 21.29 14.81 -20.03
C LYS A 275 22.15 16.08 -20.06
N ASN A 276 22.12 16.90 -19.00
CA ASN A 276 22.91 18.12 -18.92
C ASN A 276 24.35 17.77 -18.53
N PRO A 277 25.36 17.99 -19.41
CA PRO A 277 26.74 17.61 -19.13
C PRO A 277 27.35 18.32 -17.92
N ILE A 278 26.90 19.55 -17.62
CA ILE A 278 27.39 20.32 -16.48
C ILE A 278 26.87 19.70 -15.17
N GLU A 279 25.58 19.36 -15.12
CA GLU A 279 24.99 18.71 -13.95
C GLU A 279 25.53 17.30 -13.76
N GLN A 280 25.67 16.53 -14.85
CA GLN A 280 26.28 15.21 -14.81
C GLN A 280 27.73 15.28 -14.29
N GLY A 281 28.52 16.24 -14.79
CA GLY A 281 29.88 16.48 -14.31
C GLY A 281 29.93 16.79 -12.82
N ALA A 282 29.07 17.70 -12.34
CA ALA A 282 28.97 18.04 -10.92
C ALA A 282 28.58 16.83 -10.04
N MET A 283 27.65 15.98 -10.51
CA MET A 283 27.28 14.76 -9.78
C MET A 283 28.39 13.71 -9.79
N ILE A 284 29.15 13.59 -10.89
CA ILE A 284 30.35 12.73 -10.96
C ILE A 284 31.43 13.21 -9.98
N GLU A 285 31.67 14.53 -9.92
CA GLU A 285 32.60 15.13 -8.98
C GLU A 285 32.21 14.83 -7.52
N GLN A 286 30.93 15.01 -7.18
CA GLN A 286 30.41 14.65 -5.85
C GLN A 286 30.59 13.16 -5.54
N ALA A 287 30.26 12.28 -6.48
CA ALA A 287 30.43 10.83 -6.32
C ALA A 287 31.91 10.46 -6.12
N ALA A 288 32.82 11.08 -6.88
CA ALA A 288 34.26 10.88 -6.77
C ALA A 288 34.80 11.24 -5.38
N GLN A 289 34.36 12.40 -4.85
CA GLN A 289 34.73 12.86 -3.52
C GLN A 289 34.23 11.91 -2.42
N LEU A 290 32.97 11.50 -2.48
CA LEU A 290 32.35 10.63 -1.47
C LEU A 290 32.92 9.20 -1.49
N LEU A 291 33.15 8.65 -2.69
CA LEU A 291 33.65 7.29 -2.88
C LEU A 291 35.18 7.20 -2.82
N LYS A 292 35.88 8.33 -2.85
CA LYS A 292 37.34 8.42 -2.95
C LYS A 292 37.88 7.66 -4.17
N VAL A 293 37.22 7.84 -5.31
CA VAL A 293 37.58 7.26 -6.61
C VAL A 293 37.82 8.40 -7.61
N SER A 294 38.72 8.20 -8.58
CA SER A 294 39.00 9.21 -9.61
C SER A 294 37.76 9.52 -10.45
N GLU A 295 37.48 10.81 -10.66
CA GLU A 295 36.41 11.30 -11.54
C GLU A 295 36.47 10.68 -12.94
N MET A 296 37.67 10.56 -13.51
CA MET A 296 37.87 9.97 -14.84
C MET A 296 37.37 8.52 -14.89
N LYS A 297 37.64 7.73 -13.84
CA LYS A 297 37.15 6.34 -13.76
C LYS A 297 35.63 6.27 -13.66
N ILE A 298 35.03 7.18 -12.89
CA ILE A 298 33.57 7.25 -12.76
C ILE A 298 32.95 7.68 -14.10
N ALA A 299 33.52 8.68 -14.77
CA ALA A 299 33.07 9.13 -16.07
C ALA A 299 33.13 8.01 -17.13
N ASP A 300 34.21 7.22 -17.14
CA ASP A 300 34.36 6.06 -18.03
C ASP A 300 33.27 5.01 -17.75
N LEU A 301 33.00 4.69 -16.48
CA LEU A 301 31.94 3.77 -16.09
C LEU A 301 30.56 4.29 -16.48
N VAL A 302 30.28 5.59 -16.27
CA VAL A 302 29.03 6.23 -16.68
C VAL A 302 28.85 6.16 -18.20
N ALA A 303 29.92 6.38 -18.98
CA ALA A 303 29.88 6.29 -20.44
C ALA A 303 29.65 4.85 -20.94
N GLN A 304 30.05 3.84 -20.17
CA GLN A 304 29.91 2.42 -20.51
C GLN A 304 28.64 1.78 -19.92
N ALA A 305 28.03 2.38 -18.89
CA ALA A 305 26.89 1.80 -18.18
C ALA A 305 25.67 1.65 -19.09
N ASP A 306 25.09 0.46 -19.20
CA ASP A 306 23.85 0.31 -19.95
C ASP A 306 22.74 1.16 -19.31
N VAL A 307 22.14 2.03 -20.11
CA VAL A 307 20.85 2.63 -19.75
C VAL A 307 19.82 1.54 -19.98
N ALA A 308 19.61 0.69 -18.98
CA ALA A 308 18.35 -0.04 -18.94
C ALA A 308 17.25 1.04 -19.03
N PRO A 309 16.25 0.92 -19.92
CA PRO A 309 15.08 1.76 -19.83
C PRO A 309 14.62 1.73 -18.38
N ALA A 310 14.17 2.85 -17.83
CA ALA A 310 13.39 2.81 -16.60
C ALA A 310 12.26 1.82 -16.89
N ALA A 311 12.42 0.56 -16.46
CA ALA A 311 11.31 -0.34 -16.40
C ALA A 311 10.35 0.45 -15.52
N PRO A 312 9.14 0.81 -16.00
CA PRO A 312 8.18 1.37 -15.10
C PRO A 312 8.14 0.38 -13.95
N VAL A 313 8.45 0.86 -12.74
CA VAL A 313 7.96 0.16 -11.54
C VAL A 313 6.47 0.39 -11.62
N VAL A 314 5.82 -0.36 -12.51
CA VAL A 314 4.40 -0.62 -12.43
C VAL A 314 4.32 -1.32 -11.08
N SER A 315 3.94 -0.59 -10.03
CA SER A 315 3.16 -1.23 -8.98
C SER A 315 2.09 -2.02 -9.73
N PRO A 316 2.08 -3.36 -9.69
CA PRO A 316 1.25 -4.17 -10.58
C PRO A 316 -0.21 -3.86 -10.29
N GLU A 317 -0.75 -2.89 -11.02
CA GLU A 317 -2.13 -2.45 -10.97
C GLU A 317 -2.45 -1.74 -12.31
N ALA A 318 -2.16 -2.42 -13.42
CA ALA A 318 -2.76 -2.10 -14.72
C ALA A 318 -3.12 -3.41 -15.45
N GLU A 319 -4.44 -3.60 -15.58
CA GLU A 319 -5.20 -4.51 -16.45
C GLU A 319 -4.81 -5.99 -16.48
N LEU A 320 -5.60 -6.80 -15.77
CA LEU A 320 -5.64 -8.26 -15.87
C LEU A 320 -6.14 -8.70 -17.27
N PRO A 321 -5.32 -9.40 -18.08
CA PRO A 321 -5.83 -10.49 -18.89
C PRO A 321 -6.11 -11.67 -17.94
N ALA A 322 -7.28 -12.28 -18.09
CA ALA A 322 -7.68 -13.44 -17.30
C ALA A 322 -6.65 -14.57 -17.39
N GLY A 323 -6.12 -15.02 -16.25
CA GLY A 323 -5.35 -16.25 -16.16
C GLY A 323 -4.20 -16.18 -15.16
N LEU A 324 -4.46 -16.73 -13.96
CA LEU A 324 -3.56 -17.02 -12.83
C LEU A 324 -3.33 -15.86 -11.81
N PRO A 325 -3.64 -16.08 -10.52
CA PRO A 325 -3.51 -15.05 -9.49
C PRO A 325 -2.07 -14.93 -8.96
N GLU A 326 -1.47 -13.75 -9.09
CA GLU A 326 -0.53 -13.23 -8.09
C GLU A 326 -1.35 -12.77 -6.87
N VAL A 327 -0.96 -13.18 -5.65
CA VAL A 327 -1.61 -12.70 -4.41
C VAL A 327 -0.64 -11.78 -3.64
N PRO A 328 -1.03 -10.53 -3.35
CA PRO A 328 -0.33 -9.59 -2.48
C PRO A 328 -0.66 -9.90 -1.00
N GLU A 329 0.36 -10.02 -0.14
CA GLU A 329 0.25 -10.52 1.25
C GLU A 329 -0.43 -11.90 1.36
N LEU A 330 0.11 -12.81 2.17
CA LEU A 330 -0.59 -14.08 2.40
C LEU A 330 -1.94 -13.79 3.06
N LYS A 331 -3.03 -14.27 2.45
CA LYS A 331 -4.36 -14.26 3.08
C LYS A 331 -4.31 -15.02 4.41
N LEU A 332 -5.22 -14.71 5.34
CA LEU A 332 -5.28 -15.38 6.67
C LEU A 332 -5.18 -16.91 6.59
N GLU A 333 -5.89 -17.51 5.64
CA GLU A 333 -5.89 -18.97 5.41
C GLU A 333 -4.53 -19.48 4.94
N GLN A 334 -3.87 -18.74 4.05
CA GLN A 334 -2.55 -19.10 3.53
C GLN A 334 -1.48 -18.92 4.61
N ARG A 335 -1.55 -17.86 5.42
CA ARG A 335 -0.65 -17.67 6.57
C ARG A 335 -0.72 -18.86 7.51
N LEU A 336 -1.93 -19.35 7.79
CA LEU A 336 -2.14 -20.50 8.67
C LEU A 336 -1.59 -21.78 8.06
N LEU A 337 -1.82 -22.02 6.76
CA LEU A 337 -1.23 -23.16 6.05
C LEU A 337 0.29 -23.11 6.03
N GLY A 338 0.88 -21.92 5.85
CA GLY A 338 2.32 -21.73 5.93
C GLY A 338 2.85 -22.03 7.33
N MET A 339 2.16 -21.55 8.37
CA MET A 339 2.51 -21.80 9.76
C MET A 339 2.48 -23.28 10.13
N LEU A 340 1.50 -24.04 9.62
CA LEU A 340 1.48 -25.50 9.76
C LEU A 340 2.72 -26.17 9.17
N LEU A 341 3.39 -25.55 8.19
CA LEU A 341 4.62 -26.08 7.59
C LEU A 341 5.87 -25.62 8.35
N TYR A 342 6.07 -24.31 8.55
CA TYR A 342 7.32 -23.78 9.11
C TYR A 342 7.42 -23.78 10.63
N ALA A 343 6.31 -23.92 11.37
CA ALA A 343 6.27 -23.83 12.83
C ALA A 343 5.78 -25.14 13.50
N PRO A 344 6.61 -26.20 13.59
CA PRO A 344 6.26 -27.48 14.20
C PRO A 344 5.60 -27.40 15.57
N SER A 345 6.08 -26.50 16.44
CA SER A 345 5.60 -26.33 17.82
C SER A 345 4.12 -25.97 17.92
N THR A 346 3.54 -25.36 16.88
CA THR A 346 2.16 -24.85 16.88
C THR A 346 1.16 -25.80 16.25
N ARG A 347 1.62 -26.86 15.58
CA ARG A 347 0.77 -27.74 14.75
C ARG A 347 -0.35 -28.43 15.55
N SER A 348 -0.06 -28.91 16.76
CA SER A 348 -1.05 -29.61 17.60
C SER A 348 -2.21 -28.69 17.95
N GLU A 349 -1.90 -27.48 18.43
CA GLU A 349 -2.89 -26.46 18.78
C GLU A 349 -3.73 -26.06 17.55
N LEU A 350 -3.08 -25.84 16.41
CA LEU A 350 -3.75 -25.47 15.16
C LEU A 350 -4.71 -26.57 14.65
N PHE A 351 -4.29 -27.84 14.65
CA PHE A 351 -5.15 -28.94 14.18
C PHE A 351 -6.32 -29.25 15.11
N GLU A 352 -6.16 -29.02 16.41
CA GLU A 352 -7.22 -29.19 17.40
C GLU A 352 -8.23 -28.03 17.37
N GLY A 353 -7.74 -26.80 17.17
CA GLY A 353 -8.57 -25.60 17.29
C GLY A 353 -9.20 -25.07 16.01
N ILE A 354 -8.92 -25.67 14.84
CA ILE A 354 -9.41 -25.18 13.54
C ILE A 354 -10.23 -26.24 12.83
N ALA A 355 -11.50 -25.89 12.58
CA ALA A 355 -12.39 -26.67 11.75
C ALA A 355 -12.15 -26.36 10.25
N PRO A 356 -12.19 -27.35 9.35
CA PRO A 356 -12.03 -27.11 7.91
C PRO A 356 -13.00 -26.06 7.34
N GLU A 357 -14.17 -25.92 7.94
CA GLU A 357 -15.21 -24.97 7.54
C GLU A 357 -14.78 -23.49 7.71
N TYR A 358 -13.75 -23.22 8.53
CA TYR A 358 -13.23 -21.86 8.73
C TYR A 358 -12.42 -21.34 7.53
N PHE A 359 -12.02 -22.23 6.63
CA PHE A 359 -11.42 -21.89 5.35
C PHE A 359 -12.52 -21.62 4.33
N LEU A 360 -12.57 -20.37 3.87
CA LEU A 360 -13.57 -19.89 2.93
C LEU A 360 -13.06 -19.99 1.49
N ASP A 361 -11.74 -19.99 1.31
CA ASP A 361 -11.10 -20.29 0.03
C ASP A 361 -11.14 -21.81 -0.21
N PRO A 362 -11.78 -22.29 -1.30
CA PRO A 362 -11.92 -23.72 -1.54
C PRO A 362 -10.59 -24.46 -1.66
N MET A 363 -9.56 -23.82 -2.22
CA MET A 363 -8.23 -24.43 -2.37
C MET A 363 -7.56 -24.57 -1.00
N CYS A 364 -7.58 -23.52 -0.17
CA CYS A 364 -7.00 -23.58 1.16
C CYS A 364 -7.73 -24.59 2.06
N GLN A 365 -9.05 -24.69 1.93
CA GLN A 365 -9.87 -25.67 2.65
C GLN A 365 -9.47 -27.11 2.29
N GLU A 366 -9.33 -27.44 1.00
CA GLU A 366 -8.94 -28.79 0.57
C GLU A 366 -7.51 -29.14 1.00
N VAL A 367 -6.59 -28.17 0.91
CA VAL A 367 -5.22 -28.34 1.38
C VAL A 367 -5.17 -28.59 2.89
N TYR A 368 -5.94 -27.82 3.68
CA TYR A 368 -6.03 -28.04 5.12
C TYR A 368 -6.60 -29.41 5.48
N LYS A 369 -7.67 -29.86 4.80
CA LYS A 369 -8.23 -31.21 4.99
C LYS A 369 -7.18 -32.28 4.72
N GLU A 370 -6.34 -32.11 3.71
CA GLU A 370 -5.29 -33.07 3.37
C GLU A 370 -4.17 -33.12 4.41
N LEU A 371 -3.72 -31.96 4.90
CA LEU A 371 -2.77 -31.86 6.01
C LEU A 371 -3.36 -32.47 7.29
N GLN A 372 -4.63 -32.21 7.60
CA GLN A 372 -5.31 -32.76 8.77
C GLN A 372 -5.46 -34.30 8.67
N ARG A 373 -5.75 -34.84 7.49
CA ARG A 373 -5.77 -36.30 7.27
C ARG A 373 -4.40 -36.93 7.46
N SER A 374 -3.36 -36.29 6.92
CA SER A 374 -1.98 -36.74 7.08
C SER A 374 -1.56 -36.74 8.55
N HIS A 375 -1.89 -35.67 9.27
CA HIS A 375 -1.66 -35.57 10.71
C HIS A 375 -2.38 -36.68 11.50
N ARG A 376 -3.65 -36.98 11.20
CA ARG A 376 -4.38 -38.06 11.88
C ARG A 376 -3.82 -39.46 11.62
N LYS A 377 -3.14 -39.68 10.49
CA LYS A 377 -2.57 -40.97 10.11
C LYS A 377 -1.16 -41.19 10.68
N ASP A 378 -0.48 -40.13 11.08
CA ASP A 378 0.89 -40.18 11.57
C ASP A 378 1.05 -39.48 12.92
N GLN A 379 1.28 -40.27 13.96
CA GLN A 379 1.50 -39.78 15.33
C GLN A 379 2.75 -38.89 15.45
N HIS A 380 3.70 -38.99 14.52
CA HIS A 380 4.92 -38.17 14.50
C HIS A 380 4.82 -37.01 13.50
N PHE A 381 3.64 -36.71 12.95
CA PHE A 381 3.45 -35.62 11.98
C PHE A 381 3.96 -34.27 12.51
N HIS A 382 3.79 -34.01 13.81
CA HIS A 382 4.26 -32.78 14.44
C HIS A 382 5.77 -32.64 14.42
N GLU A 383 6.52 -33.74 14.39
CA GLU A 383 7.99 -33.77 14.44
C GLU A 383 8.62 -33.71 13.04
N ARG A 384 7.83 -33.91 11.97
CA ARG A 384 8.34 -33.91 10.60
C ARG A 384 8.84 -32.55 10.13
N ALA A 385 9.90 -32.58 9.33
CA ALA A 385 10.33 -31.39 8.60
C ALA A 385 9.28 -31.00 7.55
N SER A 386 9.21 -29.72 7.20
CA SER A 386 8.28 -29.24 6.17
C SER A 386 8.51 -29.92 4.81
N SER A 387 9.76 -30.17 4.43
CA SER A 387 10.13 -30.92 3.22
C SER A 387 9.54 -32.32 3.17
N GLU A 388 9.48 -33.03 4.31
CA GLU A 388 8.89 -34.36 4.41
C GLU A 388 7.36 -34.32 4.29
N ILE A 389 6.73 -33.30 4.86
CA ILE A 389 5.29 -33.05 4.74
C ILE A 389 4.95 -32.75 3.27
N LEU A 390 5.71 -31.87 2.62
CA LEU A 390 5.54 -31.50 1.22
C LEU A 390 5.70 -32.69 0.26
N LEU A 391 6.56 -33.66 0.59
CA LEU A 391 6.67 -34.91 -0.19
C LEU A 391 5.48 -35.84 0.02
N ALA A 392 4.90 -35.87 1.22
CA ALA A 392 3.80 -36.77 1.58
C ALA A 392 2.42 -36.31 1.09
N ILE A 393 2.23 -35.02 0.83
CA ILE A 393 0.98 -34.46 0.29
C ILE A 393 0.83 -34.70 -1.22
N ASP A 394 -0.41 -34.64 -1.70
CA ASP A 394 -0.76 -34.70 -3.12
C ASP A 394 0.04 -33.66 -3.93
N GLU A 395 0.64 -34.11 -5.02
CA GLU A 395 1.54 -33.32 -5.87
C GLU A 395 0.88 -32.02 -6.38
N ARG A 396 -0.43 -32.03 -6.58
CA ARG A 396 -1.20 -30.88 -7.07
C ARG A 396 -1.16 -29.67 -6.12
N TYR A 397 -0.87 -29.88 -4.84
CA TYR A 397 -0.82 -28.80 -3.84
C TYR A 397 0.62 -28.36 -3.48
N ARG A 398 1.64 -29.11 -3.91
CA ARG A 398 3.03 -28.89 -3.50
C ARG A 398 3.55 -27.51 -3.88
N SER A 399 3.36 -27.11 -5.14
CA SER A 399 3.85 -25.81 -5.63
C SER A 399 3.21 -24.65 -4.87
N PHE A 400 1.92 -24.74 -4.57
CA PHE A 400 1.20 -23.76 -3.76
C PHE A 400 1.76 -23.69 -2.34
N LEU A 401 1.93 -24.84 -1.68
CA LEU A 401 2.41 -24.90 -0.31
C LEU A 401 3.87 -24.46 -0.15
N ILE A 402 4.74 -24.72 -1.13
CA ILE A 402 6.11 -24.19 -1.16
C ILE A 402 6.10 -22.66 -1.18
N GLY A 403 5.28 -22.06 -2.06
CA GLY A 403 5.15 -20.60 -2.14
C GLY A 403 4.58 -19.99 -0.86
N VAL A 404 3.58 -20.65 -0.27
CA VAL A 404 2.97 -20.24 0.99
C VAL A 404 3.94 -20.35 2.17
N GLU A 405 4.71 -21.45 2.28
CA GLU A 405 5.69 -21.64 3.35
C GLU A 405 6.80 -20.59 3.31
N ALA A 406 7.43 -20.40 2.14
CA ALA A 406 8.52 -19.44 1.98
C ALA A 406 8.09 -18.03 2.38
N ARG A 407 6.90 -17.62 1.94
CA ARG A 407 6.37 -16.29 2.23
C ARG A 407 5.95 -16.13 3.70
N ALA A 408 5.45 -17.18 4.34
CA ALA A 408 5.08 -17.14 5.75
C ALA A 408 6.32 -17.05 6.66
N GLN A 409 7.42 -17.73 6.29
CA GLN A 409 8.72 -17.61 6.97
C GLN A 409 9.28 -16.18 6.88
N GLU A 410 9.20 -15.55 5.71
CA GLU A 410 9.62 -14.15 5.52
C GLU A 410 8.83 -13.18 6.41
N LEU A 411 7.50 -13.34 6.48
CA LEU A 411 6.64 -12.51 7.32
C LEU A 411 6.98 -12.68 8.81
N ASN A 412 7.13 -13.92 9.27
CA ASN A 412 7.48 -14.20 10.66
C ASN A 412 8.88 -13.69 11.04
N ALA A 413 9.85 -13.73 10.12
CA ALA A 413 11.21 -13.20 10.36
C ALA A 413 11.23 -11.69 10.67
N THR A 414 10.19 -10.96 10.27
CA THR A 414 10.01 -9.52 10.55
C THR A 414 9.06 -9.24 11.71
N SER A 415 8.50 -10.27 12.35
CA SER A 415 7.53 -10.17 13.43
C SER A 415 8.21 -10.22 14.81
N ASN A 416 7.72 -9.41 15.75
CA ASN A 416 8.14 -9.46 17.16
C ASN A 416 7.22 -10.38 18.02
N ALA A 417 6.20 -11.00 17.42
CA ALA A 417 5.28 -11.89 18.13
C ALA A 417 5.89 -13.29 18.31
N SER A 418 5.54 -13.98 19.40
CA SER A 418 5.85 -15.41 19.52
C SER A 418 5.05 -16.22 18.50
N LEU A 419 5.54 -17.40 18.12
CA LEU A 419 4.81 -18.30 17.23
C LEU A 419 3.46 -18.67 17.84
N GLU A 420 3.41 -18.92 19.16
CA GLU A 420 2.19 -19.26 19.88
C GLU A 420 1.16 -18.10 19.88
N ASP A 421 1.62 -16.85 19.95
CA ASP A 421 0.74 -15.68 19.82
C ASP A 421 0.18 -15.56 18.40
N GLU A 422 1.01 -15.79 17.39
CA GLU A 422 0.59 -15.74 15.99
C GLU A 422 -0.41 -16.86 15.66
N ALA A 423 -0.18 -18.10 16.12
CA ALA A 423 -1.13 -19.20 15.96
C ALA A 423 -2.50 -18.86 16.54
N ARG A 424 -2.54 -18.40 17.80
CA ARG A 424 -3.79 -18.01 18.47
C ARG A 424 -4.49 -16.84 17.77
N PHE A 425 -3.73 -15.86 17.29
CA PHE A 425 -4.27 -14.76 16.49
C PHE A 425 -4.91 -15.25 15.19
N LEU A 426 -4.22 -16.09 14.43
CA LEU A 426 -4.71 -16.61 13.16
C LEU A 426 -5.96 -17.48 13.37
N MET A 427 -5.94 -18.38 14.35
CA MET A 427 -7.10 -19.20 14.74
C MET A 427 -8.34 -18.36 15.02
N ARG A 428 -8.22 -17.39 15.93
CA ARG A 428 -9.32 -16.49 16.30
C ARG A 428 -9.81 -15.69 15.10
N SER A 429 -8.90 -15.22 14.25
CA SER A 429 -9.23 -14.44 13.07
C SER A 429 -10.01 -15.25 12.03
N LEU A 430 -9.61 -16.50 11.77
CA LEU A 430 -10.34 -17.39 10.86
C LEU A 430 -11.74 -17.71 11.39
N GLN A 431 -11.86 -18.11 12.66
CA GLN A 431 -13.15 -18.43 13.28
C GLN A 431 -14.08 -17.21 13.27
N LYS A 432 -13.56 -16.04 13.65
CA LYS A 432 -14.31 -14.78 13.65
C LYS A 432 -14.84 -14.42 12.27
N ARG A 433 -13.99 -14.54 11.24
CA ARG A 433 -14.36 -14.27 9.85
C ARG A 433 -15.47 -15.22 9.38
N PHE A 434 -15.33 -16.51 9.66
CA PHE A 434 -16.34 -17.51 9.32
C PHE A 434 -17.69 -17.23 9.98
N LEU A 435 -17.71 -16.96 11.29
CA LEU A 435 -18.94 -16.65 12.02
C LEU A 435 -19.63 -15.39 11.48
N ARG A 436 -18.86 -14.36 11.11
CA ARG A 436 -19.40 -13.13 10.52
C ARG A 436 -20.05 -13.37 9.16
N GLU A 437 -19.42 -14.16 8.28
CA GLU A 437 -20.02 -14.50 7.00
C GLU A 437 -21.30 -15.31 7.16
N ARG A 438 -21.29 -16.28 8.09
CA ARG A 438 -22.45 -17.13 8.36
C ARG A 438 -23.60 -16.37 9.03
N LEU A 439 -23.31 -15.41 9.88
CA LEU A 439 -24.32 -14.49 10.43
C LEU A 439 -24.91 -13.60 9.33
N THR A 440 -24.07 -13.12 8.41
CA THR A 440 -24.52 -12.29 7.28
C THR A 440 -25.47 -13.08 6.36
N SER A 441 -25.14 -14.33 6.04
CA SER A 441 -26.02 -15.17 5.20
C SER A 441 -27.32 -15.56 5.90
N LEU A 442 -27.31 -15.75 7.23
CA LEU A 442 -28.52 -16.01 8.01
C LEU A 442 -29.41 -14.78 8.20
N GLN A 443 -28.86 -13.56 8.16
CA GLN A 443 -29.67 -12.33 8.16
C GLN A 443 -30.53 -12.19 6.90
N GLU A 444 -30.17 -12.88 5.82
CA GLU A 444 -30.92 -12.91 4.57
C GLU A 444 -32.02 -14.02 4.55
N ASP A 445 -32.03 -14.93 5.53
CA ASP A 445 -33.00 -16.03 5.68
C ASP A 445 -33.98 -15.76 6.84
N VAL A 446 -35.28 -15.64 6.54
CA VAL A 446 -36.33 -15.25 7.50
C VAL A 446 -37.02 -16.47 8.15
N SER A 447 -36.46 -17.67 8.01
CA SER A 447 -37.03 -18.88 8.61
C SER A 447 -36.85 -18.93 10.14
N PRO A 448 -37.79 -19.53 10.90
CA PRO A 448 -37.63 -19.73 12.35
C PRO A 448 -36.36 -20.51 12.74
N ASP A 449 -35.94 -21.46 11.90
CA ASP A 449 -34.69 -22.22 12.06
C ASP A 449 -33.45 -21.35 11.84
N ALA A 450 -33.52 -20.33 10.98
CA ALA A 450 -32.44 -19.36 10.79
C ALA A 450 -32.26 -18.47 12.03
N LEU A 451 -33.34 -18.08 12.70
CA LEU A 451 -33.27 -17.25 13.92
C LEU A 451 -32.58 -17.96 15.08
N ALA A 452 -32.89 -19.24 15.33
CA ALA A 452 -32.23 -20.03 16.37
C ALA A 452 -30.72 -20.23 16.07
N ARG A 453 -30.37 -20.52 14.81
CA ARG A 453 -28.97 -20.63 14.35
C ARG A 453 -28.23 -19.30 14.44
N PHE A 454 -28.90 -18.19 14.11
CA PHE A 454 -28.36 -16.84 14.22
C PHE A 454 -28.01 -16.50 15.68
N GLN A 455 -28.92 -16.76 16.62
CA GLN A 455 -28.68 -16.52 18.05
C GLN A 455 -27.50 -17.34 18.59
N GLY A 456 -27.37 -18.61 18.18
CA GLY A 456 -26.24 -19.46 18.57
C GLY A 456 -24.90 -18.96 18.05
N LEU A 457 -24.81 -18.63 16.75
CA LEU A 457 -23.56 -18.13 16.16
C LEU A 457 -23.21 -16.72 16.66
N ALA A 458 -24.20 -15.90 17.02
CA ALA A 458 -23.96 -14.58 17.61
C ALA A 458 -23.38 -14.69 19.03
N GLN A 459 -23.83 -15.66 19.83
CA GLN A 459 -23.22 -15.97 21.13
C GLN A 459 -21.80 -16.51 21.00
N GLU A 460 -21.54 -17.39 20.02
CA GLU A 460 -20.20 -17.91 19.75
C GLU A 460 -19.25 -16.79 19.31
N LEU A 461 -19.70 -15.89 18.43
CA LEU A 461 -18.91 -14.73 18.00
C LEU A 461 -18.59 -13.81 19.19
N ALA A 462 -19.57 -13.54 20.06
CA ALA A 462 -19.39 -12.70 21.24
C ALA A 462 -18.45 -13.32 22.29
N ALA A 463 -18.27 -14.64 22.30
CA ALA A 463 -17.30 -15.30 23.18
C ALA A 463 -15.85 -15.21 22.67
N ILE A 464 -15.65 -14.86 21.40
CA ILE A 464 -14.33 -14.70 20.75
C ILE A 464 -13.90 -13.22 20.74
N GLU A 465 -14.86 -12.28 20.81
CA GLU A 465 -14.64 -10.83 20.93
C GLU A 465 -14.30 -10.41 22.36
#